data_AF-A0A7X7RWM2-F1
#
_entry.id   AF-A0A7X7RWM2-F1
#
_cell.length_a   1.000
_cell.length_b   1.000
_cell.length_c   1.000
_cell.angle_alpha   90.00
_cell.angle_beta   90.00
_cell.angle_gamma   90.00
#
_symmetry.space_group_name_H-M   'P 1'
#
loop_
_entity.id
_entity.type
_entity.pdbx_description
1 polymer ?
#
loop_
_entity_poly.entity_id
_entity_poly.type
_entity_poly.pdbx_seq_one_letter_code
_entity_poly.pdbx_strand_id
1 'polypeptide(L)'
;MKNNGLMLEHEALGWKVEHDEHGLGPSRLEVDGVLVMDGYANVIDGKGRNGEFSVRKSHVYRKSGIGIFESECALPSGVENGFWQACRYGANVCRVTTDFQVKSGTLLKEPVECGSMRLHGKWVSLTTVPGFGTQELKAGDSFVLEQLPLVCLFQREDGFVFEIDSGFDTWRWNYGLGFGNAFAEITVGENGLDFKRFLVKPEPGLTDETALQPEAREFRFCSQFAWSAKSTRESIDLANVTKLEVLPRGKGVKCEDLGGSGVVGIDLAELEAAESSRAFSGNLMKDELCWECNAYKQYAKKAIRQLVAKSSTGKLVILGGLVPSICDKGKHVDRPGKTIPHWDLNGIVTFSQWARQSLGPGWNVQVQVPEPWDQLPSLQGLFETNGFES
;
A
#
# COMPACT_ATOMS: atom_id res chain seq x y z
N MET A 1 19.13 28.44 2.95
CA MET A 1 19.32 27.26 2.08
C MET A 1 18.08 26.40 2.25
N LYS A 2 17.29 26.16 1.20
CA LYS A 2 16.03 25.42 1.29
C LYS A 2 16.34 23.93 1.50
N ASN A 3 15.71 23.33 2.52
CA ASN A 3 15.78 21.91 2.86
C ASN A 3 15.18 21.03 1.74
N ASN A 4 15.91 20.82 0.64
CA ASN A 4 15.55 19.85 -0.41
C ASN A 4 15.67 18.38 0.07
N GLY A 5 15.99 18.14 1.34
CA GLY A 5 16.33 16.81 1.87
C GLY A 5 15.15 15.90 2.21
N LEU A 6 13.91 16.41 2.22
CA LEU A 6 12.71 15.66 2.62
C LEU A 6 11.65 15.57 1.50
N MET A 7 12.08 15.69 0.26
CA MET A 7 11.19 15.71 -0.91
C MET A 7 11.52 14.54 -1.84
N LEU A 8 10.48 13.90 -2.37
CA LEU A 8 10.57 12.90 -3.42
C LEU A 8 9.69 13.34 -4.60
N GLU A 9 10.21 13.22 -5.81
CA GLU A 9 9.52 13.62 -7.03
C GLU A 9 9.71 12.55 -8.09
N HIS A 10 8.66 12.32 -8.88
CA HIS A 10 8.65 11.42 -10.01
C HIS A 10 8.19 12.18 -11.25
N GLU A 11 9.14 12.83 -11.93
CA GLU A 11 8.87 13.71 -13.07
C GLU A 11 8.02 13.02 -14.16
N ALA A 12 8.36 11.79 -14.53
CA ALA A 12 7.66 11.07 -15.61
C ALA A 12 6.19 10.73 -15.29
N LEU A 13 5.85 10.50 -14.02
CA LEU A 13 4.48 10.26 -13.58
C LEU A 13 3.82 11.51 -12.99
N GLY A 14 4.52 12.65 -13.03
CA GLY A 14 4.00 13.97 -12.67
C GLY A 14 3.65 14.15 -11.20
N TRP A 15 4.20 13.37 -10.27
CA TRP A 15 3.87 13.52 -8.85
C TRP A 15 5.06 13.92 -7.98
N LYS A 16 4.74 14.59 -6.88
CA LYS A 16 5.70 15.10 -5.89
C LYS A 16 5.13 14.89 -4.49
N VAL A 17 5.96 14.42 -3.58
CA VAL A 17 5.63 14.29 -2.16
C VAL A 17 6.66 15.03 -1.31
N GLU A 18 6.14 15.78 -0.35
CA GLU A 18 6.93 16.46 0.67
C GLU A 18 6.70 15.75 2.00
N HIS A 19 7.79 15.65 2.76
CA HIS A 19 7.78 15.29 4.16
C HIS A 19 8.25 16.50 4.96
N ASP A 20 7.71 16.67 6.16
CA ASP A 20 8.14 17.71 7.06
C ASP A 20 9.08 17.18 8.16
N GLU A 21 9.78 18.09 8.80
CA GLU A 21 10.77 17.78 9.85
C GLU A 21 10.12 17.43 11.20
N HIS A 22 8.80 17.56 11.31
CA HIS A 22 7.99 17.26 12.49
C HIS A 22 7.19 15.95 12.32
N GLY A 23 7.27 15.33 11.14
CA GLY A 23 6.17 14.58 10.57
C GLY A 23 6.34 13.08 10.63
N LEU A 24 5.19 12.43 10.82
CA LEU A 24 4.99 11.01 10.66
C LEU A 24 4.20 10.73 9.39
N GLY A 25 4.77 11.06 8.24
CA GLY A 25 4.24 10.65 6.95
C GLY A 25 4.47 11.70 5.89
N PRO A 26 3.80 11.59 4.73
CA PRO A 26 3.75 12.66 3.75
C PRO A 26 3.00 13.87 4.31
N SER A 27 3.65 15.02 4.36
CA SER A 27 2.98 16.28 4.73
C SER A 27 2.12 16.79 3.59
N ARG A 28 2.52 16.51 2.34
CA ARG A 28 1.86 16.96 1.11
C ARG A 28 2.15 16.02 -0.05
N LEU A 29 1.13 15.68 -0.83
CA LEU A 29 1.21 14.98 -2.11
C LEU A 29 0.53 15.81 -3.21
N GLU A 30 1.30 16.08 -4.26
CA GLU A 30 0.83 16.72 -5.49
C GLU A 30 0.91 15.76 -6.66
N VAL A 31 -0.08 15.83 -7.54
CA VAL A 31 -0.13 15.09 -8.81
C VAL A 31 -0.48 16.07 -9.92
N ASP A 32 0.36 16.14 -10.95
CA ASP A 32 0.31 17.10 -12.05
C ASP A 32 0.19 18.56 -11.57
N GLY A 33 0.86 18.90 -10.47
CA GLY A 33 0.84 20.23 -9.85
C GLY A 33 -0.44 20.55 -9.06
N VAL A 34 -1.35 19.59 -8.91
CA VAL A 34 -2.57 19.73 -8.09
C VAL A 34 -2.33 19.07 -6.74
N LEU A 35 -2.61 19.80 -5.65
CA LEU A 35 -2.63 19.24 -4.31
C LEU A 35 -3.74 18.19 -4.19
N VAL A 36 -3.37 16.96 -3.82
CA VAL A 36 -4.32 15.84 -3.68
C VAL A 36 -4.50 15.44 -2.23
N MET A 37 -3.42 15.43 -1.45
CA MET A 37 -3.45 14.98 -0.07
C MET A 37 -2.47 15.79 0.78
N ASP A 38 -2.86 16.11 2.00
CA ASP A 38 -1.99 16.68 3.01
C ASP A 38 -2.36 16.19 4.42
N GLY A 39 -1.53 16.57 5.38
CA GLY A 39 -1.82 16.36 6.79
C GLY A 39 -1.89 14.89 7.18
N TYR A 40 -1.07 14.02 6.57
CA TYR A 40 -0.93 12.65 7.04
C TYR A 40 -0.44 12.68 8.48
N ALA A 41 -1.25 12.14 9.39
CA ALA A 41 -1.05 12.26 10.81
C ALA A 41 -1.18 10.92 11.52
N ASN A 42 -0.32 10.71 12.50
CA ASN A 42 -0.53 9.78 13.58
C ASN A 42 -0.69 10.59 14.88
N VAL A 43 -1.60 10.16 15.74
CA VAL A 43 -1.96 10.89 16.97
C VAL A 43 -1.88 9.93 18.14
N ILE A 44 -1.28 10.36 19.24
CA ILE A 44 -1.30 9.64 20.53
C ILE A 44 -1.92 10.56 21.56
N ASP A 45 -3.03 10.13 22.14
CA ASP A 45 -3.68 10.86 23.24
C ASP A 45 -3.96 12.32 22.83
N GLY A 46 -4.52 12.51 21.63
CA GLY A 46 -4.86 13.81 21.07
C GLY A 46 -3.67 14.67 20.58
N LYS A 47 -2.43 14.19 20.73
CA LYS A 47 -1.19 14.91 20.34
C LYS A 47 -0.59 14.33 19.07
N GLY A 48 -0.04 15.18 18.19
CA GLY A 48 0.67 14.76 16.98
C GLY A 48 0.31 15.52 15.71
N ARG A 49 -0.64 16.46 15.77
CA ARG A 49 -1.10 17.25 14.61
C ARG A 49 -0.42 18.61 14.48
N ASN A 50 0.22 19.12 15.54
CA ASN A 50 0.81 20.46 15.59
C ASN A 50 2.30 20.41 16.02
N GLY A 51 3.03 19.37 15.61
CA GLY A 51 4.46 19.25 15.91
C GLY A 51 4.75 18.97 17.38
N GLU A 52 3.80 18.36 18.11
CA GLU A 52 4.00 18.03 19.53
C GLU A 52 5.03 16.90 19.74
N PHE A 53 5.38 16.15 18.69
CA PHE A 53 6.40 15.11 18.76
C PHE A 53 7.82 15.68 18.66
N SER A 54 8.72 15.14 19.47
CA SER A 54 10.17 15.30 19.27
C SER A 54 10.66 14.28 18.24
N VAL A 55 11.12 14.78 17.09
CA VAL A 55 11.70 13.96 16.03
C VAL A 55 13.13 13.58 16.40
N ARG A 56 13.38 12.28 16.51
CA ARG A 56 14.69 11.69 16.83
C ARG A 56 15.49 11.40 15.58
N LYS A 57 14.81 10.99 14.51
CA LYS A 57 15.40 10.68 13.21
C LYS A 57 14.39 11.01 12.12
N SER A 58 14.84 11.64 11.04
CA SER A 58 14.09 11.77 9.80
C SER A 58 15.05 11.82 8.63
N HIS A 59 14.78 11.04 7.58
CA HIS A 59 15.58 11.09 6.37
C HIS A 59 14.84 10.50 5.18
N VAL A 60 15.17 11.03 4.01
CA VAL A 60 14.78 10.48 2.71
C VAL A 60 16.00 9.84 2.06
N TYR A 61 15.81 8.67 1.48
CA TYR A 61 16.83 8.00 0.68
C TYR A 61 16.21 7.18 -0.45
N ARG A 62 17.03 6.76 -1.40
CA ARG A 62 16.62 5.92 -2.53
C ARG A 62 17.28 4.56 -2.38
N LYS A 63 16.52 3.50 -2.61
CA LYS A 63 17.06 2.13 -2.55
C LYS A 63 16.28 1.26 -3.50
N SER A 64 16.96 0.48 -4.34
CA SER A 64 16.31 -0.50 -5.20
C SER A 64 15.17 0.07 -6.07
N GLY A 65 15.38 1.22 -6.72
CA GLY A 65 14.35 1.82 -7.56
C GLY A 65 13.28 2.64 -6.83
N ILE A 66 13.18 2.54 -5.50
CA ILE A 66 12.11 3.15 -4.70
C ILE A 66 12.63 4.33 -3.86
N GLY A 67 11.76 5.31 -3.66
CA GLY A 67 11.96 6.42 -2.75
C GLY A 67 11.49 6.02 -1.37
N ILE A 68 12.28 6.30 -0.34
CA ILE A 68 11.97 5.90 1.04
C ILE A 68 12.10 7.12 1.93
N PHE A 69 11.07 7.37 2.72
CA PHE A 69 11.14 8.24 3.88
C PHE A 69 11.06 7.38 5.14
N GLU A 70 11.92 7.66 6.11
CA GLU A 70 11.89 7.05 7.43
C GLU A 70 11.98 8.11 8.50
N SER A 71 11.07 8.03 9.49
CA SER A 71 11.10 8.87 10.68
C SER A 71 10.89 8.08 11.97
N GLU A 72 11.44 8.62 13.05
CA GLU A 72 11.22 8.17 14.42
C GLU A 72 10.96 9.40 15.29
N CYS A 73 9.88 9.38 16.05
CA CYS A 73 9.53 10.44 16.98
C CYS A 73 8.94 9.89 18.28
N ALA A 74 8.94 10.72 19.32
CA ALA A 74 8.34 10.39 20.61
C ALA A 74 7.72 11.63 21.25
N LEU A 75 6.78 11.43 22.18
CA LEU A 75 6.26 12.51 23.01
C LEU A 75 7.40 13.08 23.88
N PRO A 76 7.54 14.42 23.96
CA PRO A 76 8.67 15.08 24.64
C PRO A 76 8.63 14.96 26.17
N SER A 77 7.49 14.59 26.74
CA SER A 77 7.26 14.60 28.18
C SER A 77 6.29 13.49 28.60
N GLY A 78 6.47 12.96 29.80
CA GLY A 78 5.66 11.89 30.36
C GLY A 78 6.16 10.52 29.91
N VAL A 79 5.23 9.61 29.64
CA VAL A 79 5.56 8.30 29.07
C VAL A 79 5.99 8.50 27.62
N GLU A 80 7.24 8.17 27.29
CA GLU A 80 7.84 8.35 25.95
C GLU A 80 7.28 7.36 24.91
N ASN A 81 5.97 7.41 24.71
CA ASN A 81 5.32 6.78 23.58
C ASN A 81 5.72 7.50 22.29
N GLY A 82 5.77 6.75 21.21
CA GLY A 82 6.26 7.28 19.96
C GLY A 82 5.94 6.42 18.77
N PHE A 83 6.36 6.87 17.61
CA PHE A 83 6.21 6.15 16.36
C PHE A 83 7.55 6.03 15.68
N TRP A 84 7.80 4.85 15.11
CA TRP A 84 8.68 4.73 13.96
C TRP A 84 7.82 4.56 12.72
N GLN A 85 8.22 5.15 11.60
CA GLN A 85 7.49 5.04 10.35
C GLN A 85 8.43 4.92 9.16
N ALA A 86 8.02 4.13 8.16
CA ALA A 86 8.61 4.11 6.84
C ALA A 86 7.54 4.26 5.76
N CYS A 87 7.72 5.23 4.86
CA CYS A 87 6.94 5.41 3.64
C CYS A 87 7.80 4.98 2.44
N ARG A 88 7.30 4.05 1.63
CA ARG A 88 7.98 3.52 0.44
C ARG A 88 7.19 3.87 -0.81
N TYR A 89 7.77 4.70 -1.66
CA TYR A 89 7.18 5.23 -2.88
C TYR A 89 7.74 4.54 -4.11
N GLY A 90 6.85 4.10 -4.99
CA GLY A 90 7.20 3.56 -6.31
C GLY A 90 5.97 3.55 -7.22
N ALA A 91 6.17 3.87 -8.50
CA ALA A 91 5.07 4.16 -9.41
C ALA A 91 4.12 5.21 -8.82
N ASN A 92 2.82 4.91 -8.70
CA ASN A 92 1.77 5.75 -8.14
C ASN A 92 1.27 5.26 -6.77
N VAL A 93 2.14 4.56 -6.03
CA VAL A 93 1.78 3.91 -4.75
C VAL A 93 2.77 4.30 -3.66
N CYS A 94 2.24 4.51 -2.46
CA CYS A 94 3.00 4.60 -1.23
C CYS A 94 2.55 3.55 -0.22
N ARG A 95 3.48 2.68 0.17
CA ARG A 95 3.28 1.78 1.32
C ARG A 95 3.80 2.45 2.58
N VAL A 96 2.99 2.48 3.62
CA VAL A 96 3.35 3.00 4.93
C VAL A 96 3.41 1.86 5.94
N THR A 97 4.50 1.77 6.69
CA THR A 97 4.61 0.95 7.89
C THR A 97 4.78 1.88 9.09
N THR A 98 3.92 1.75 10.08
CA THR A 98 3.94 2.52 11.31
C THR A 98 4.09 1.57 12.50
N ASP A 99 5.11 1.77 13.31
CA ASP A 99 5.33 1.03 14.56
C ASP A 99 5.03 1.97 15.73
N PHE A 100 3.91 1.71 16.41
CA PHE A 100 3.53 2.43 17.62
C PHE A 100 4.24 1.80 18.83
N GLN A 101 5.14 2.57 19.42
CA GLN A 101 5.89 2.17 20.60
C GLN A 101 5.12 2.53 21.87
N VAL A 102 4.44 1.54 22.47
CA VAL A 102 3.75 1.68 23.75
C VAL A 102 4.70 1.32 24.88
N LYS A 103 4.96 2.25 25.79
CA LYS A 103 5.79 2.03 26.98
C LYS A 103 4.94 1.62 28.18
N SER A 104 5.59 1.02 29.18
CA SER A 104 4.96 0.70 30.46
C SER A 104 4.42 1.97 31.13
N GLY A 105 3.23 1.90 31.71
CA GLY A 105 2.55 3.04 32.33
C GLY A 105 1.79 3.94 31.36
N THR A 106 1.65 3.55 30.09
CA THR A 106 0.82 4.29 29.12
C THR A 106 -0.65 4.30 29.55
N LEU A 107 -1.21 5.49 29.65
CA LEU A 107 -2.62 5.75 29.88
C LEU A 107 -3.16 6.53 28.67
N LEU A 108 -4.19 6.01 28.01
CA LEU A 108 -4.85 6.67 26.88
C LEU A 108 -6.22 7.18 27.33
N LYS A 109 -6.43 8.49 27.20
CA LYS A 109 -7.68 9.19 27.54
C LYS A 109 -8.32 9.86 26.34
N GLU A 110 -7.50 10.21 25.37
CA GLU A 110 -7.87 10.83 24.10
C GLU A 110 -7.61 9.88 22.93
N PRO A 111 -8.12 10.17 21.72
CA PRO A 111 -8.01 9.28 20.57
C PRO A 111 -6.57 8.98 20.17
N VAL A 112 -6.35 7.76 19.66
CA VAL A 112 -5.12 7.35 18.97
C VAL A 112 -5.45 7.14 17.50
N GLU A 113 -4.76 7.87 16.64
CA GLU A 113 -4.96 7.84 15.20
C GLU A 113 -3.71 7.29 14.49
N CYS A 114 -3.92 6.58 13.37
CA CYS A 114 -2.83 6.08 12.54
C CYS A 114 -3.17 6.22 11.06
N GLY A 115 -2.48 7.12 10.36
CA GLY A 115 -2.67 7.35 8.93
C GLY A 115 -3.96 8.08 8.56
N SER A 116 -4.36 9.03 9.41
CA SER A 116 -5.40 10.00 9.10
C SER A 116 -4.85 11.04 8.12
N MET A 117 -5.67 11.56 7.22
CA MET A 117 -5.25 12.52 6.20
C MET A 117 -6.43 13.35 5.70
N ARG A 118 -6.12 14.45 5.00
CA ARG A 118 -7.09 15.24 4.24
C ARG A 118 -6.85 15.06 2.75
N LEU A 119 -7.94 14.86 2.02
CA LEU A 119 -7.96 14.75 0.56
C LEU A 119 -8.56 16.01 -0.04
N HIS A 120 -7.92 16.60 -1.05
CA HIS A 120 -8.30 17.88 -1.64
C HIS A 120 -9.12 17.73 -2.93
N GLY A 121 -10.08 18.63 -3.08
CA GLY A 121 -11.02 18.68 -4.20
C GLY A 121 -12.41 18.13 -3.87
N LYS A 122 -13.29 18.12 -4.87
CA LYS A 122 -14.69 17.73 -4.72
C LYS A 122 -14.88 16.24 -4.95
N TRP A 123 -15.02 15.47 -3.89
CA TRP A 123 -15.21 14.02 -3.91
C TRP A 123 -16.68 13.66 -4.07
N VAL A 124 -17.00 12.79 -5.03
CA VAL A 124 -18.38 12.49 -5.45
C VAL A 124 -18.82 11.07 -5.14
N SER A 125 -17.88 10.15 -4.89
CA SER A 125 -18.21 8.79 -4.47
C SER A 125 -17.12 8.14 -3.61
N LEU A 126 -17.54 7.16 -2.82
CA LEU A 126 -16.69 6.21 -2.11
C LEU A 126 -17.10 4.78 -2.49
N THR A 127 -16.15 3.98 -2.95
CA THR A 127 -16.31 2.54 -3.17
C THR A 127 -15.47 1.75 -2.17
N THR A 128 -16.02 0.71 -1.54
CA THR A 128 -15.29 -0.12 -0.56
C THR A 128 -15.07 -1.56 -1.03
N VAL A 129 -13.95 -2.17 -0.62
CA VAL A 129 -13.55 -3.56 -0.93
C VAL A 129 -13.43 -4.36 0.38
N PRO A 130 -13.84 -5.65 0.45
CA PRO A 130 -14.41 -6.49 -0.61
C PRO A 130 -15.93 -6.30 -0.70
N GLY A 131 -16.42 -5.89 -1.86
CA GLY A 131 -17.86 -5.68 -2.08
C GLY A 131 -18.13 -4.74 -3.24
N PHE A 132 -17.19 -3.84 -3.52
CA PHE A 132 -17.34 -2.80 -4.55
C PHE A 132 -18.66 -2.02 -4.40
N GLY A 133 -19.13 -1.90 -3.16
CA GLY A 133 -20.29 -1.11 -2.80
C GLY A 133 -19.94 0.35 -2.94
N THR A 134 -20.64 1.06 -3.82
CA THR A 134 -20.40 2.47 -4.10
C THR A 134 -21.49 3.31 -3.47
N GLN A 135 -21.10 4.34 -2.73
CA GLN A 135 -21.98 5.37 -2.20
C GLN A 135 -21.63 6.74 -2.81
N GLU A 136 -22.66 7.53 -3.09
CA GLU A 136 -22.51 8.94 -3.47
C GLU A 136 -22.06 9.77 -2.26
N LEU A 137 -21.20 10.76 -2.48
CA LEU A 137 -20.73 11.69 -1.45
C LEU A 137 -21.22 13.11 -1.74
N LYS A 138 -21.72 13.80 -0.71
CA LYS A 138 -22.17 15.19 -0.76
C LYS A 138 -21.50 16.00 0.35
N ALA A 139 -21.22 17.27 0.06
CA ALA A 139 -20.69 18.17 1.08
C ALA A 139 -21.65 18.24 2.29
N GLY A 140 -21.09 18.12 3.48
CA GLY A 140 -21.83 18.00 4.74
C GLY A 140 -22.06 16.56 5.20
N ASP A 141 -21.83 15.56 4.35
CA ASP A 141 -21.93 14.16 4.75
C ASP A 141 -20.86 13.82 5.81
N SER A 142 -21.25 13.02 6.79
CA SER A 142 -20.34 12.46 7.78
C SER A 142 -20.81 11.07 8.16
N PHE A 143 -19.90 10.10 8.15
CA PHE A 143 -20.21 8.71 8.48
C PHE A 143 -19.00 7.98 9.06
N VAL A 144 -19.27 6.82 9.65
CA VAL A 144 -18.29 5.97 10.32
C VAL A 144 -18.22 4.63 9.61
N LEU A 145 -17.02 4.18 9.30
CA LEU A 145 -16.73 2.81 8.90
C LEU A 145 -16.33 2.04 10.15
N GLU A 146 -17.31 1.42 10.82
CA GLU A 146 -17.13 0.69 12.09
C GLU A 146 -16.10 -0.44 12.01
N GLN A 147 -15.91 -0.98 10.80
CA GLN A 147 -14.81 -1.87 10.45
C GLN A 147 -14.09 -1.29 9.25
N LEU A 148 -12.77 -1.27 9.29
CA LEU A 148 -11.98 -0.81 8.17
C LEU A 148 -12.15 -1.77 6.98
N PRO A 149 -12.60 -1.28 5.81
CA PRO A 149 -12.56 -2.09 4.60
C PRO A 149 -11.10 -2.37 4.21
N LEU A 150 -10.91 -3.33 3.30
CA LEU A 150 -9.58 -3.58 2.74
C LEU A 150 -9.10 -2.37 1.97
N VAL A 151 -10.00 -1.77 1.18
CA VAL A 151 -9.73 -0.59 0.36
C VAL A 151 -10.93 0.36 0.41
N CYS A 152 -10.64 1.65 0.46
CA CYS A 152 -11.53 2.76 0.12
C CYS A 152 -11.05 3.42 -1.17
N LEU A 153 -11.92 3.54 -2.16
CA LEU A 153 -11.68 4.30 -3.39
C LEU A 153 -12.53 5.56 -3.34
N PHE A 154 -11.87 6.71 -3.27
CA PHE A 154 -12.54 8.01 -3.38
C PHE A 154 -12.41 8.49 -4.81
N GLN A 155 -13.53 8.79 -5.46
CA GLN A 155 -13.53 9.38 -6.80
C GLN A 155 -13.87 10.87 -6.70
N ARG A 156 -13.06 11.69 -7.37
CA ARG A 156 -13.25 13.13 -7.51
C ARG A 156 -14.07 13.45 -8.75
N GLU A 157 -14.70 14.62 -8.77
CA GLU A 157 -15.57 15.07 -9.89
C GLU A 157 -14.87 15.05 -11.26
N ASP A 158 -13.55 15.24 -11.30
CA ASP A 158 -12.73 15.20 -12.53
C ASP A 158 -12.32 13.77 -12.96
N GLY A 159 -12.80 12.74 -12.26
CA GLY A 159 -12.49 11.34 -12.52
C GLY A 159 -11.20 10.84 -11.86
N PHE A 160 -10.47 11.68 -11.12
CA PHE A 160 -9.32 11.24 -10.33
C PHE A 160 -9.76 10.30 -9.20
N VAL A 161 -9.04 9.20 -9.00
CA VAL A 161 -9.31 8.22 -7.95
C VAL A 161 -8.16 8.19 -6.96
N PHE A 162 -8.47 8.26 -5.67
CA PHE A 162 -7.53 8.05 -4.57
C PHE A 162 -7.90 6.78 -3.81
N GLU A 163 -6.92 5.90 -3.65
CA GLU A 163 -7.04 4.61 -2.99
C GLU A 163 -6.41 4.68 -1.59
N ILE A 164 -7.14 4.22 -0.58
CA ILE A 164 -6.64 4.02 0.78
C ILE A 164 -6.85 2.56 1.16
N ASP A 165 -5.76 1.84 1.43
CA ASP A 165 -5.74 0.40 1.72
C ASP A 165 -5.24 0.13 3.15
N SER A 166 -5.85 -0.88 3.79
CA SER A 166 -5.59 -1.30 5.18
C SER A 166 -4.36 -2.20 5.33
N GLY A 167 -3.51 -2.30 4.31
CA GLY A 167 -2.30 -3.11 4.33
C GLY A 167 -2.57 -4.61 4.27
N PHE A 168 -1.49 -5.39 4.20
CA PHE A 168 -1.59 -6.85 4.29
C PHE A 168 -1.94 -7.31 5.71
N ASP A 169 -1.70 -6.49 6.74
CA ASP A 169 -1.87 -6.87 8.14
C ASP A 169 -3.24 -6.52 8.73
N THR A 170 -4.28 -6.88 7.99
CA THR A 170 -5.70 -6.63 8.33
C THR A 170 -6.08 -7.11 9.73
N TRP A 171 -5.50 -8.24 10.18
CA TRP A 171 -5.69 -8.73 11.55
C TRP A 171 -5.28 -7.71 12.62
N ARG A 172 -4.21 -6.94 12.40
CA ARG A 172 -3.74 -5.94 13.38
C ARG A 172 -4.70 -4.77 13.50
N TRP A 173 -5.29 -4.35 12.38
CA TRP A 173 -6.35 -3.35 12.37
C TRP A 173 -7.61 -3.85 13.09
N ASN A 174 -7.96 -5.13 12.92
CA ASN A 174 -9.09 -5.72 13.65
C ASN A 174 -8.84 -5.83 15.16
N TYR A 175 -7.61 -6.06 15.62
CA TYR A 175 -7.34 -6.12 17.06
C TYR A 175 -7.00 -4.74 17.67
N GLY A 176 -6.62 -3.77 16.84
CA GLY A 176 -6.18 -2.44 17.27
C GLY A 176 -5.12 -2.52 18.36
N LEU A 177 -5.40 -1.85 19.48
CA LEU A 177 -4.57 -1.87 20.69
C LEU A 177 -5.07 -2.85 21.77
N GLY A 178 -6.06 -3.70 21.43
CA GLY A 178 -6.72 -4.61 22.38
C GLY A 178 -8.03 -4.09 22.96
N PHE A 179 -8.54 -2.95 22.48
CA PHE A 179 -9.77 -2.30 22.96
C PHE A 179 -10.92 -2.30 21.93
N GLY A 180 -10.83 -3.14 20.91
CA GLY A 180 -11.79 -3.21 19.81
C GLY A 180 -11.12 -3.06 18.44
N ASN A 181 -11.96 -3.03 17.40
CA ASN A 181 -11.50 -2.87 16.03
C ASN A 181 -11.10 -1.42 15.76
N ALA A 182 -10.07 -1.23 14.93
CA ALA A 182 -9.84 0.06 14.31
C ALA A 182 -11.01 0.40 13.37
N PHE A 183 -11.28 1.70 13.24
CA PHE A 183 -12.39 2.23 12.45
C PHE A 183 -11.97 3.54 11.78
N ALA A 184 -12.81 4.04 10.87
CA ALA A 184 -12.58 5.35 10.25
C ALA A 184 -13.81 6.27 10.35
N GLU A 185 -13.55 7.55 10.54
CA GLU A 185 -14.54 8.62 10.39
C GLU A 185 -14.22 9.41 9.13
N ILE A 186 -15.24 9.67 8.33
CA ILE A 186 -15.15 10.42 7.08
C ILE A 186 -16.06 11.62 7.18
N THR A 187 -15.52 12.80 6.89
CA THR A 187 -16.28 14.06 6.83
C THR A 187 -16.03 14.71 5.48
N VAL A 188 -17.11 14.96 4.73
CA VAL A 188 -17.05 15.52 3.37
C VAL A 188 -17.32 17.02 3.43
N GLY A 189 -16.37 17.82 2.94
CA GLY A 189 -16.51 19.26 2.76
C GLY A 189 -16.73 19.64 1.29
N GLU A 190 -16.91 20.93 1.03
CA GLU A 190 -17.11 21.44 -0.34
C GLU A 190 -15.90 21.22 -1.25
N ASN A 191 -14.69 21.34 -0.70
CA ASN A 191 -13.42 21.29 -1.44
C ASN A 191 -12.43 20.28 -0.87
N GLY A 192 -12.91 19.29 -0.12
CA GLY A 192 -12.06 18.24 0.40
C GLY A 192 -12.82 17.27 1.29
N LEU A 193 -12.12 16.25 1.75
CA LEU A 193 -12.63 15.23 2.64
C LEU A 193 -11.57 14.94 3.71
N ASP A 194 -11.99 14.86 4.97
CA ASP A 194 -11.13 14.42 6.06
C ASP A 194 -11.38 12.93 6.31
N PHE A 195 -10.33 12.12 6.20
CA PHE A 195 -10.33 10.70 6.52
C PHE A 195 -9.54 10.49 7.82
N LYS A 196 -10.23 10.15 8.90
CA LYS A 196 -9.59 9.90 10.21
C LYS A 196 -9.66 8.42 10.54
N ARG A 197 -8.52 7.80 10.78
CA ARG A 197 -8.42 6.38 11.11
C ARG A 197 -7.98 6.22 12.56
N PHE A 198 -8.85 5.63 13.36
CA PHE A 198 -8.65 5.47 14.79
C PHE A 198 -8.24 4.03 15.11
N LEU A 199 -7.17 3.88 15.90
CA LEU A 199 -6.83 2.62 16.56
C LEU A 199 -7.69 2.43 17.82
N VAL A 200 -8.03 3.53 18.49
CA VAL A 200 -8.97 3.60 19.60
C VAL A 200 -9.46 5.04 19.77
N LYS A 201 -10.71 5.20 20.18
CA LYS A 201 -11.32 6.47 20.57
C LYS A 201 -11.98 6.28 21.94
N PRO A 202 -11.27 6.61 23.03
CA PRO A 202 -11.84 6.47 24.37
C PRO A 202 -13.06 7.37 24.57
N GLU A 203 -13.92 6.99 25.52
CA GLU A 203 -15.03 7.87 25.94
C GLU A 203 -14.49 9.19 26.50
N PRO A 204 -15.17 10.34 26.29
CA PRO A 204 -14.71 11.60 26.84
C PRO A 204 -14.65 11.61 28.37
N GLY A 205 -13.64 12.28 28.93
CA GLY A 205 -13.58 12.57 30.38
C GLY A 205 -12.96 11.47 31.25
N LEU A 206 -12.19 10.53 30.69
CA LEU A 206 -11.49 9.51 31.46
C LEU A 206 -10.46 10.10 32.43
N THR A 207 -10.39 9.51 33.62
CA THR A 207 -9.38 9.75 34.66
C THR A 207 -8.21 8.77 34.53
N ASP A 208 -7.15 8.93 35.33
CA ASP A 208 -6.05 7.93 35.34
C ASP A 208 -6.53 6.52 35.73
N GLU A 209 -7.55 6.43 36.58
CA GLU A 209 -8.14 5.16 37.04
C GLU A 209 -8.99 4.46 35.98
N THR A 210 -9.49 5.22 34.99
CA THR A 210 -10.41 4.74 33.94
C THR A 210 -9.81 4.80 32.54
N ALA A 211 -8.60 5.33 32.40
CA ALA A 211 -7.86 5.40 31.14
C ALA A 211 -7.57 3.99 30.59
N LEU A 212 -7.51 3.89 29.26
CA LEU A 212 -7.16 2.63 28.61
C LEU A 212 -5.67 2.36 28.75
N GLN A 213 -5.31 1.12 29.09
CA GLN A 213 -3.94 0.71 29.36
C GLN A 213 -3.48 -0.38 28.38
N PRO A 214 -2.99 -0.01 27.18
CA PRO A 214 -2.51 -1.00 26.21
C PRO A 214 -1.30 -1.77 26.76
N GLU A 215 -1.12 -3.01 26.29
CA GLU A 215 0.07 -3.80 26.60
C GLU A 215 1.34 -3.05 26.16
N ALA A 216 2.35 -2.99 27.03
CA ALA A 216 3.61 -2.33 26.72
C ALA A 216 4.42 -3.15 25.70
N ARG A 217 4.33 -2.76 24.43
CA ARG A 217 5.06 -3.36 23.31
C ARG A 217 5.04 -2.47 22.07
N GLU A 218 5.66 -2.95 21.00
CA GLU A 218 5.53 -2.36 19.67
C GLU A 218 4.32 -2.94 18.93
N PHE A 219 3.41 -2.07 18.51
CA PHE A 219 2.29 -2.40 17.63
C PHE A 219 2.61 -1.91 16.22
N ARG A 220 2.88 -2.85 15.30
CA ARG A 220 3.08 -2.54 13.88
C ARG A 220 1.74 -2.43 13.16
N PHE A 221 1.59 -1.48 12.26
CA PHE A 221 0.48 -1.35 11.35
C PHE A 221 1.02 -1.06 9.95
N CYS A 222 0.50 -1.75 8.93
CA CYS A 222 0.81 -1.43 7.54
C CYS A 222 -0.45 -0.86 6.87
N SER A 223 -0.23 0.12 6.02
CA SER A 223 -1.26 0.66 5.13
C SER A 223 -0.63 0.99 3.80
N GLN A 224 -1.47 1.25 2.81
CA GLN A 224 -1.04 1.72 1.51
C GLN A 224 -2.00 2.82 1.07
N PHE A 225 -1.51 3.75 0.26
CA PHE A 225 -2.37 4.58 -0.56
C PHE A 225 -1.79 4.66 -1.97
N ALA A 226 -2.69 4.82 -2.94
CA ALA A 226 -2.36 4.95 -4.35
C ALA A 226 -3.25 6.00 -5.00
N TRP A 227 -2.88 6.47 -6.18
CA TRP A 227 -3.63 7.52 -6.87
C TRP A 227 -3.65 7.29 -8.37
N SER A 228 -4.68 7.79 -9.04
CA SER A 228 -4.70 7.84 -10.49
C SER A 228 -3.47 8.58 -10.98
N ALA A 229 -2.69 7.94 -11.84
CA ALA A 229 -1.51 8.52 -12.46
C ALA A 229 -1.54 8.26 -13.95
N LYS A 230 -0.85 9.11 -14.72
CA LYS A 230 -0.65 8.89 -16.15
C LYS A 230 0.18 7.62 -16.34
N SER A 231 -0.21 6.79 -17.31
CA SER A 231 0.65 5.69 -17.76
C SER A 231 1.78 6.24 -18.61
N THR A 232 3.01 5.80 -18.37
CA THR A 232 4.16 6.11 -19.24
C THR A 232 4.41 5.01 -20.27
N ARG A 233 3.64 3.93 -20.21
CA ARG A 233 3.83 2.74 -21.05
C ARG A 233 3.21 2.93 -22.42
N GLU A 234 3.89 2.41 -23.43
CA GLU A 234 3.30 2.28 -24.76
C GLU A 234 2.26 1.14 -24.75
N SER A 235 1.15 1.35 -25.45
CA SER A 235 0.18 0.27 -25.67
C SER A 235 0.82 -0.87 -26.46
N ILE A 236 0.57 -2.10 -26.02
CA ILE A 236 1.01 -3.31 -26.69
C ILE A 236 -0.18 -3.94 -27.42
N ASP A 237 0.00 -4.27 -28.69
CA ASP A 237 -0.98 -5.04 -29.45
C ASP A 237 -1.05 -6.48 -28.91
N LEU A 238 -2.17 -6.80 -28.27
CA LEU A 238 -2.41 -8.07 -27.63
C LEU A 238 -2.62 -9.22 -28.62
N ALA A 239 -2.95 -8.93 -29.89
CA ALA A 239 -3.18 -9.95 -30.91
C ALA A 239 -1.90 -10.74 -31.27
N ASN A 240 -0.73 -10.16 -31.02
CA ASN A 240 0.57 -10.68 -31.42
C ASN A 240 1.41 -11.17 -30.23
N VAL A 241 0.78 -11.47 -29.09
CA VAL A 241 1.46 -11.94 -27.88
C VAL A 241 1.81 -13.42 -28.00
N THR A 242 3.10 -13.74 -27.94
CA THR A 242 3.58 -15.12 -27.82
C THR A 242 3.62 -15.51 -26.35
N LYS A 243 2.65 -16.33 -25.91
CA LYS A 243 2.61 -16.84 -24.53
C LYS A 243 3.78 -17.78 -24.27
N LEU A 244 4.55 -17.51 -23.23
CA LEU A 244 5.68 -18.33 -22.83
C LEU A 244 5.20 -19.60 -22.12
N GLU A 245 5.84 -20.71 -22.45
CA GLU A 245 5.60 -22.00 -21.79
C GLU A 245 6.13 -21.95 -20.35
N VAL A 246 5.28 -22.31 -19.39
CA VAL A 246 5.67 -22.51 -17.99
C VAL A 246 6.36 -23.87 -17.85
N LEU A 247 7.57 -23.86 -17.30
CA LEU A 247 8.35 -25.06 -17.06
C LEU A 247 7.98 -25.71 -15.73
N PRO A 248 7.95 -27.06 -15.67
CA PRO A 248 7.46 -27.76 -14.49
C PRO A 248 8.40 -27.65 -13.29
N ARG A 249 7.87 -27.95 -12.10
CA ARG A 249 8.55 -27.98 -10.79
C ARG A 249 9.23 -26.65 -10.45
N GLY A 250 8.57 -25.52 -10.72
CA GLY A 250 9.10 -24.19 -10.43
C GLY A 250 10.37 -23.84 -11.21
N LYS A 251 10.54 -24.42 -12.41
CA LYS A 251 11.69 -24.12 -13.29
C LYS A 251 11.57 -22.77 -14.02
N GLY A 252 10.43 -22.09 -13.88
CA GLY A 252 10.20 -20.75 -14.44
C GLY A 252 9.54 -20.85 -15.81
N VAL A 253 10.02 -20.12 -16.80
CA VAL A 253 9.47 -20.09 -18.16
C VAL A 253 10.54 -20.44 -19.20
N LYS A 254 10.10 -20.99 -20.33
CA LYS A 254 10.97 -21.30 -21.47
C LYS A 254 11.21 -20.03 -22.29
N CYS A 255 12.47 -19.60 -22.39
CA CYS A 255 12.86 -18.35 -23.07
C CYS A 255 13.74 -18.58 -24.32
N GLU A 256 13.69 -19.76 -24.92
CA GLU A 256 14.64 -20.16 -25.98
C GLU A 256 14.39 -19.43 -27.32
N ASP A 257 13.20 -18.85 -27.50
CA ASP A 257 12.74 -18.26 -28.78
C ASP A 257 12.49 -16.74 -28.72
N LEU A 258 13.11 -16.01 -27.78
CA LEU A 258 12.99 -14.53 -27.68
C LEU A 258 13.68 -13.76 -28.83
N GLY A 259 14.09 -14.45 -29.90
CA GLY A 259 14.85 -13.91 -31.02
C GLY A 259 14.05 -12.92 -31.87
N GLY A 260 14.13 -11.64 -31.51
CA GLY A 260 13.77 -10.49 -32.35
C GLY A 260 12.40 -9.88 -32.07
N SER A 261 12.37 -8.72 -31.39
CA SER A 261 11.26 -7.74 -31.28
C SER A 261 9.85 -8.22 -30.89
N GLY A 262 9.64 -9.52 -30.67
CA GLY A 262 8.33 -10.09 -30.38
C GLY A 262 7.79 -9.66 -29.03
N VAL A 263 6.46 -9.54 -28.96
CA VAL A 263 5.74 -9.34 -27.70
C VAL A 263 5.58 -10.70 -27.03
N VAL A 264 6.04 -10.85 -25.79
CA VAL A 264 5.89 -12.09 -25.03
C VAL A 264 4.90 -11.96 -23.89
N GLY A 265 4.19 -13.05 -23.62
CA GLY A 265 3.16 -13.11 -22.58
C GLY A 265 3.55 -14.08 -21.47
N ILE A 266 3.35 -13.72 -20.21
CA ILE A 266 3.41 -14.65 -19.07
C ILE A 266 2.07 -14.61 -18.35
N ASP A 267 1.48 -15.78 -18.13
CA ASP A 267 0.41 -15.93 -17.16
C ASP A 267 1.00 -16.40 -15.82
N LEU A 268 0.95 -15.53 -14.81
CA LEU A 268 1.53 -15.85 -13.51
C LEU A 268 0.66 -16.86 -12.75
N ALA A 269 -0.65 -16.95 -13.06
CA ALA A 269 -1.54 -17.93 -12.45
C ALA A 269 -1.21 -19.37 -12.85
N GLU A 270 -0.58 -19.55 -14.02
CA GLU A 270 -0.18 -20.85 -14.54
C GLU A 270 1.20 -21.31 -14.03
N LEU A 271 1.93 -20.46 -13.33
CA LEU A 271 3.20 -20.86 -12.72
C LEU A 271 2.96 -22.03 -11.77
N GLU A 272 3.64 -23.16 -12.01
CA GLU A 272 3.49 -24.34 -11.16
C GLU A 272 3.94 -24.01 -9.73
N ALA A 273 2.96 -23.80 -8.86
CA ALA A 273 3.14 -23.51 -7.45
C ALA A 273 2.63 -24.69 -6.61
N ALA A 274 3.36 -25.02 -5.55
CA ALA A 274 2.90 -26.00 -4.59
C ALA A 274 1.57 -25.54 -3.96
N GLU A 275 0.67 -26.47 -3.64
CA GLU A 275 -0.60 -26.21 -2.92
C GLU A 275 -0.41 -25.32 -1.69
N SER A 276 0.75 -25.45 -1.03
CA SER A 276 1.11 -24.61 0.11
C SER A 276 1.17 -23.10 -0.18
N SER A 277 1.17 -22.68 -1.44
CA SER A 277 1.24 -21.29 -1.91
C SER A 277 -0.12 -20.69 -2.30
N ARG A 278 -1.16 -21.52 -2.42
CA ARG A 278 -2.53 -21.06 -2.71
C ARG A 278 -3.10 -20.29 -1.53
N ALA A 279 -4.01 -19.36 -1.79
CA ALA A 279 -4.74 -18.64 -0.76
C ALA A 279 -5.68 -19.58 0.01
N PHE A 280 -6.00 -19.22 1.24
CA PHE A 280 -6.88 -19.99 2.13
C PHE A 280 -7.96 -19.10 2.74
N SER A 281 -9.13 -19.69 2.97
CA SER A 281 -10.18 -19.13 3.82
C SER A 281 -10.64 -20.20 4.79
N GLY A 282 -10.24 -20.05 6.05
CA GLY A 282 -10.27 -21.09 7.07
C GLY A 282 -9.42 -22.29 6.62
N ASN A 283 -10.05 -23.45 6.57
CA ASN A 283 -9.42 -24.68 6.08
C ASN A 283 -9.62 -24.93 4.58
N LEU A 284 -10.30 -24.01 3.88
CA LEU A 284 -10.58 -24.15 2.46
C LEU A 284 -9.47 -23.51 1.65
N MET A 285 -8.80 -24.32 0.84
CA MET A 285 -7.86 -23.86 -0.17
C MET A 285 -8.64 -23.22 -1.31
N LYS A 286 -8.19 -22.06 -1.77
CA LYS A 286 -8.75 -21.38 -2.94
C LYS A 286 -7.92 -21.65 -4.19
N ASP A 287 -8.47 -21.30 -5.34
CA ASP A 287 -7.77 -21.42 -6.62
C ASP A 287 -6.72 -20.31 -6.81
N GLU A 288 -6.90 -19.15 -6.16
CA GLU A 288 -5.95 -18.05 -6.24
C GLU A 288 -4.64 -18.36 -5.51
N LEU A 289 -3.55 -17.74 -5.96
CA LEU A 289 -2.25 -17.80 -5.31
C LEU A 289 -2.11 -16.63 -4.35
N CYS A 290 -1.57 -16.88 -3.16
CA CYS A 290 -1.33 -15.81 -2.20
C CYS A 290 -0.01 -15.11 -2.51
N TRP A 291 -0.07 -13.82 -2.85
CA TRP A 291 1.10 -13.00 -3.14
C TRP A 291 1.96 -12.67 -1.91
N GLU A 292 1.48 -12.93 -0.70
CA GLU A 292 2.33 -12.88 0.49
C GLU A 292 3.21 -14.12 0.64
N CYS A 293 2.86 -15.24 0.02
CA CYS A 293 3.66 -16.46 0.04
C CYS A 293 5.04 -16.24 -0.61
N ASN A 294 6.11 -16.28 0.19
CA ASN A 294 7.47 -16.09 -0.31
C ASN A 294 7.86 -17.14 -1.37
N ALA A 295 7.44 -18.40 -1.23
CA ALA A 295 7.77 -19.44 -2.20
C ALA A 295 7.25 -19.11 -3.61
N TYR A 296 5.98 -18.70 -3.71
CA TYR A 296 5.38 -18.28 -4.99
C TYR A 296 6.04 -17.01 -5.54
N LYS A 297 6.29 -16.00 -4.68
CA LYS A 297 7.05 -14.81 -5.07
C LYS A 297 8.41 -15.19 -5.69
N GLN A 298 9.15 -16.14 -5.13
CA GLN A 298 10.43 -16.56 -5.72
C GLN A 298 10.29 -17.22 -7.10
N TYR A 299 9.20 -17.97 -7.34
CA TYR A 299 8.92 -18.54 -8.67
C TYR A 299 8.60 -17.47 -9.70
N ALA A 300 7.73 -16.51 -9.37
CA ALA A 300 7.45 -15.37 -10.25
C ALA A 300 8.72 -14.54 -10.53
N LYS A 301 9.54 -14.28 -9.49
CA LYS A 301 10.84 -13.60 -9.64
C LYS A 301 11.80 -14.35 -10.57
N LYS A 302 11.79 -15.68 -10.53
CA LYS A 302 12.63 -16.50 -11.40
C LYS A 302 12.26 -16.34 -12.88
N ALA A 303 10.96 -16.32 -13.20
CA ALA A 303 10.49 -16.08 -14.56
C ALA A 303 10.98 -14.72 -15.09
N ILE A 304 10.86 -13.65 -14.30
CA ILE A 304 11.37 -12.33 -14.67
C ILE A 304 12.89 -12.34 -14.87
N ARG A 305 13.66 -12.98 -13.97
CA ARG A 305 15.12 -13.08 -14.14
C ARG A 305 15.52 -13.83 -15.41
N GLN A 306 14.76 -14.84 -15.82
CA GLN A 306 15.03 -15.57 -17.06
C GLN A 306 14.81 -14.69 -18.30
N LEU A 307 13.82 -13.79 -18.28
CA LEU A 307 13.66 -12.78 -19.34
C LEU A 307 14.84 -11.82 -19.40
N VAL A 308 15.22 -11.25 -18.24
CA VAL A 308 16.33 -10.30 -18.12
C VAL A 308 17.66 -10.91 -18.56
N ALA A 309 17.89 -12.18 -18.24
CA ALA A 309 19.10 -12.90 -18.64
C ALA A 309 19.19 -13.14 -20.16
N LYS A 310 18.07 -13.02 -20.89
CA LYS A 310 18.00 -13.23 -22.34
C LYS A 310 18.04 -11.92 -23.12
N SER A 311 17.45 -10.85 -22.59
CA SER A 311 17.44 -9.54 -23.23
C SER A 311 17.34 -8.39 -22.23
N SER A 312 18.05 -7.29 -22.53
CA SER A 312 17.92 -6.01 -21.80
C SER A 312 16.77 -5.14 -22.29
N THR A 313 16.10 -5.53 -23.38
CA THR A 313 14.98 -4.81 -23.97
C THR A 313 13.87 -5.75 -24.42
N GLY A 314 12.61 -5.33 -24.38
CA GLY A 314 11.51 -6.17 -24.88
C GLY A 314 10.12 -5.62 -24.58
N LYS A 315 9.10 -6.34 -25.06
CA LYS A 315 7.68 -6.08 -24.75
C LYS A 315 7.12 -7.30 -24.01
N LEU A 316 6.65 -7.09 -22.79
CA LEU A 316 6.09 -8.12 -21.92
C LEU A 316 4.62 -7.81 -21.65
N VAL A 317 3.77 -8.84 -21.73
CA VAL A 317 2.39 -8.79 -21.27
C VAL A 317 2.23 -9.77 -20.11
N ILE A 318 1.78 -9.29 -18.97
CA ILE A 318 1.30 -10.15 -17.89
C ILE A 318 -0.17 -10.47 -18.18
N LEU A 319 -0.44 -11.70 -18.58
CA LEU A 319 -1.76 -12.17 -19.04
C LEU A 319 -2.71 -12.47 -17.87
N GLY A 320 -2.18 -12.76 -16.69
CA GLY A 320 -2.97 -13.18 -15.54
C GLY A 320 -2.17 -13.36 -14.26
N GLY A 321 -2.87 -13.66 -13.17
CA GLY A 321 -2.30 -14.00 -11.86
C GLY A 321 -1.98 -12.82 -10.94
N LEU A 322 -2.20 -11.57 -11.35
CA LEU A 322 -2.07 -10.38 -10.49
C LEU A 322 -3.44 -9.90 -9.99
N VAL A 323 -4.22 -10.85 -9.45
CA VAL A 323 -5.53 -10.58 -8.86
C VAL A 323 -5.40 -10.68 -7.34
N PRO A 324 -5.74 -9.61 -6.60
CA PRO A 324 -5.69 -9.64 -5.15
C PRO A 324 -6.65 -10.65 -4.52
N SER A 325 -6.25 -11.24 -3.40
CA SER A 325 -7.03 -12.23 -2.65
C SER A 325 -6.84 -12.08 -1.14
N ILE A 326 -7.90 -12.36 -0.39
CA ILE A 326 -7.81 -12.52 1.07
C ILE A 326 -7.33 -13.94 1.35
N CYS A 327 -6.30 -14.06 2.18
CA CYS A 327 -5.77 -15.34 2.66
C CYS A 327 -5.72 -15.31 4.18
N ASP A 328 -5.86 -16.44 4.86
CA ASP A 328 -5.69 -16.51 6.31
C ASP A 328 -4.61 -17.50 6.77
N LYS A 329 -3.82 -18.03 5.83
CA LYS A 329 -2.72 -18.94 6.14
C LYS A 329 -1.53 -18.20 6.74
N GLY A 330 -1.37 -18.28 8.06
CA GLY A 330 -0.32 -17.54 8.77
C GLY A 330 1.11 -17.84 8.32
N LYS A 331 1.39 -19.03 7.74
CA LYS A 331 2.71 -19.35 7.16
C LYS A 331 3.13 -18.37 6.04
N HIS A 332 2.18 -17.76 5.32
CA HIS A 332 2.49 -16.81 4.25
C HIS A 332 2.99 -15.46 4.77
N VAL A 333 2.68 -15.13 6.02
CA VAL A 333 3.07 -13.87 6.69
C VAL A 333 3.97 -14.13 7.91
N ASP A 334 4.78 -15.19 7.85
CA ASP A 334 5.75 -15.58 8.89
C ASP A 334 5.14 -15.79 10.29
N ARG A 335 3.92 -16.34 10.32
CA ARG A 335 3.17 -16.74 11.53
C ARG A 335 2.70 -18.20 11.41
N PRO A 336 3.63 -19.18 11.34
CA PRO A 336 3.27 -20.59 11.20
C PRO A 336 2.37 -21.07 12.35
N GLY A 337 1.41 -21.94 12.04
CA GLY A 337 0.49 -22.52 13.03
C GLY A 337 -0.66 -21.61 13.48
N LYS A 338 -0.79 -20.41 12.90
CA LYS A 338 -1.90 -19.48 13.19
C LYS A 338 -2.74 -19.22 11.94
N THR A 339 -4.03 -18.97 12.15
CA THR A 339 -4.93 -18.41 11.15
C THR A 339 -4.91 -16.90 11.28
N ILE A 340 -4.31 -16.22 10.31
CA ILE A 340 -4.05 -14.78 10.31
C ILE A 340 -4.59 -14.20 9.00
N PRO A 341 -5.80 -13.61 8.99
CA PRO A 341 -6.35 -13.00 7.79
C PRO A 341 -5.43 -11.89 7.31
N HIS A 342 -5.10 -11.88 6.02
CA HIS A 342 -4.22 -10.92 5.39
C HIS A 342 -4.63 -10.66 3.95
N TRP A 343 -4.25 -9.49 3.45
CA TRP A 343 -4.57 -9.00 2.11
C TRP A 343 -3.32 -8.96 1.24
N ASP A 344 -3.31 -9.65 0.10
CA ASP A 344 -2.08 -9.90 -0.65
C ASP A 344 -1.75 -8.88 -1.75
N LEU A 345 -2.57 -7.82 -1.90
CA LEU A 345 -2.31 -6.71 -2.84
C LEU A 345 -0.93 -6.07 -2.62
N ASN A 346 -0.50 -5.93 -1.37
CA ASN A 346 0.83 -5.40 -1.06
C ASN A 346 1.95 -6.30 -1.63
N GLY A 347 1.74 -7.62 -1.62
CA GLY A 347 2.64 -8.59 -2.25
C GLY A 347 2.71 -8.42 -3.76
N ILE A 348 1.57 -8.16 -4.41
CA ILE A 348 1.47 -7.86 -5.85
C ILE A 348 2.25 -6.59 -6.20
N VAL A 349 1.98 -5.48 -5.50
CA VAL A 349 2.66 -4.19 -5.71
C VAL A 349 4.16 -4.32 -5.48
N THR A 350 4.58 -4.97 -4.39
CA THR A 350 6.00 -5.16 -4.06
C THR A 350 6.70 -6.03 -5.12
N PHE A 351 6.05 -7.07 -5.61
CA PHE A 351 6.58 -7.89 -6.71
C PHE A 351 6.73 -7.07 -7.98
N SER A 352 5.72 -6.28 -8.34
CA SER A 352 5.70 -5.47 -9.55
C SER A 352 6.80 -4.40 -9.56
N GLN A 353 6.99 -3.68 -8.45
CA GLN A 353 8.08 -2.71 -8.30
C GLN A 353 9.45 -3.39 -8.44
N TRP A 354 9.65 -4.54 -7.78
CA TRP A 354 10.89 -5.32 -7.92
C TRP A 354 11.12 -5.81 -9.36
N ALA A 355 10.05 -6.26 -10.03
CA ALA A 355 10.12 -6.82 -11.36
C ALA A 355 10.43 -5.72 -12.38
N ARG A 356 9.80 -4.54 -12.24
CA ARG A 356 10.13 -3.37 -13.05
C ARG A 356 11.60 -3.00 -12.91
N GLN A 357 12.11 -2.94 -11.69
CA GLN A 357 13.52 -2.61 -11.46
C GLN A 357 14.44 -3.65 -12.11
N SER A 358 14.08 -4.93 -12.02
CA SER A 358 14.88 -6.02 -12.60
C SER A 358 14.88 -6.00 -14.12
N LEU A 359 13.75 -5.67 -14.74
CA LEU A 359 13.60 -5.53 -16.19
C LEU A 359 14.34 -4.28 -16.71
N GLY A 360 14.32 -3.20 -15.94
CA GLY A 360 14.93 -1.93 -16.34
C GLY A 360 14.14 -1.17 -17.42
N PRO A 361 14.61 0.02 -17.82
CA PRO A 361 13.86 0.93 -18.68
C PRO A 361 13.66 0.40 -20.11
N GLY A 362 14.51 -0.51 -20.58
CA GLY A 362 14.44 -1.08 -21.93
C GLY A 362 13.25 -2.00 -22.19
N TRP A 363 12.52 -2.39 -21.14
CA TRP A 363 11.32 -3.21 -21.26
C TRP A 363 10.06 -2.36 -21.18
N ASN A 364 9.10 -2.61 -22.07
CA ASN A 364 7.72 -2.13 -21.95
C ASN A 364 6.83 -3.27 -21.42
N VAL A 365 6.04 -3.01 -20.38
CA VAL A 365 5.29 -4.07 -19.67
C VAL A 365 3.82 -3.69 -19.50
N GLN A 366 2.92 -4.40 -20.18
CA GLN A 366 1.48 -4.27 -19.99
C GLN A 366 0.96 -5.36 -19.06
N VAL A 367 0.00 -5.02 -18.19
CA VAL A 367 -0.66 -5.98 -17.31
C VAL A 367 -2.14 -6.05 -17.66
N GLN A 368 -2.66 -7.26 -17.77
CA GLN A 368 -4.10 -7.50 -17.83
C GLN A 368 -4.62 -7.68 -16.41
N VAL A 369 -5.37 -6.69 -15.93
CA VAL A 369 -6.10 -6.74 -14.67
C VAL A 369 -7.57 -6.92 -15.01
N PRO A 370 -8.25 -7.97 -14.54
CA PRO A 370 -9.67 -8.17 -14.83
C PRO A 370 -10.55 -7.24 -14.00
N GLU A 371 -11.73 -6.92 -14.51
CA GLU A 371 -12.80 -6.31 -13.70
C GLU A 371 -13.15 -7.21 -12.49
N PRO A 372 -13.51 -6.62 -11.34
CA PRO A 372 -13.57 -5.17 -11.04
C PRO A 372 -12.24 -4.58 -10.54
N TRP A 373 -11.14 -5.35 -10.57
CA TRP A 373 -9.87 -4.98 -9.95
C TRP A 373 -9.11 -3.90 -10.73
N ASP A 374 -9.40 -3.76 -12.02
CA ASP A 374 -8.87 -2.71 -12.89
C ASP A 374 -9.24 -1.28 -12.44
N GLN A 375 -10.22 -1.15 -11.54
CA GLN A 375 -10.59 0.12 -10.90
C GLN A 375 -9.61 0.59 -9.82
N LEU A 376 -8.73 -0.29 -9.30
CA LEU A 376 -7.77 0.06 -8.25
C LEU A 376 -6.57 0.84 -8.83
N PRO A 377 -6.33 2.10 -8.42
CA PRO A 377 -5.14 2.84 -8.82
C PRO A 377 -3.82 2.08 -8.61
N SER A 378 -3.68 1.33 -7.51
CA SER A 378 -2.47 0.55 -7.23
C SER A 378 -2.23 -0.59 -8.24
N LEU A 379 -3.29 -1.13 -8.84
CA LEU A 379 -3.20 -2.14 -9.88
C LEU A 379 -2.99 -1.52 -11.27
N GLN A 380 -3.53 -0.34 -11.52
CA GLN A 380 -3.30 0.40 -12.77
C GLN A 380 -1.82 0.77 -12.95
N GLY A 381 -1.12 1.10 -11.87
CA GLY A 381 0.30 1.46 -11.90
C GLY A 381 1.29 0.29 -11.82
N LEU A 382 0.82 -0.96 -11.86
CA LEU A 382 1.73 -2.11 -11.86
C LEU A 382 2.68 -2.04 -13.06
N PHE A 383 3.97 -2.20 -12.80
CA PHE A 383 5.08 -2.17 -13.74
C PHE A 383 5.31 -0.82 -14.44
N GLU A 384 4.70 0.26 -13.97
CA GLU A 384 5.20 1.60 -14.29
C GLU A 384 6.63 1.77 -13.77
N THR A 385 7.39 2.70 -14.34
CA THR A 385 8.73 3.04 -13.83
C THR A 385 8.69 3.35 -12.35
N ASN A 386 9.65 2.81 -11.59
CA ASN A 386 9.89 3.33 -10.25
C ASN A 386 10.74 4.59 -10.43
N GLY A 387 10.26 5.76 -10.00
CA GLY A 387 10.84 7.07 -10.33
C GLY A 387 12.22 7.39 -9.75
N PHE A 388 12.95 6.39 -9.24
CA PHE A 388 14.19 6.59 -8.52
C PHE A 388 15.25 5.63 -9.02
N GLU A 389 15.94 6.00 -10.09
CA GLU A 389 17.11 5.24 -10.56
C GLU A 389 18.20 5.22 -9.48
N SER A 390 18.88 4.07 -9.36
CA SER A 390 19.92 3.80 -8.36
C SER A 390 21.30 4.26 -8.81
#